data_AF-A0A950LAR9-F1
#
_entry.id   AF-A0A950LAR9-F1
#
_cell.length_a   1.000
_cell.length_b   1.000
_cell.length_c   1.000
_cell.angle_alpha   90.00
_cell.angle_beta   90.00
_cell.angle_gamma   90.00
#
_symmetry.space_group_name_H-M   'P 1'
#
loop_
_entity.id
_entity.type
_entity.pdbx_description
1 polymer ?
#
loop_
_entity_poly.entity_id
_entity_poly.type
_entity_poly.pdbx_seq_one_letter_code
_entity_poly.pdbx_strand_id
1 'polypeptide(L)'
;MREHPSLTEEGLTKARELNFQRYHFQGIGRYAPNAAYARGVADLSVLADLIPVGGYVHGAEPTSVDAGIYGFIANIYFSDIDTPLKEFVSGQQNLVRHCTAIHEAVMRE
;
A
#
# COMPACT_ATOMS: atom_id res chain seq x y z
N MET A 1 22.94 13.09 -12.84
CA MET A 1 24.33 13.25 -13.33
C MET A 1 24.83 14.67 -13.21
N ARG A 2 24.06 15.70 -13.60
CA ARG A 2 24.52 17.10 -13.54
C ARG A 2 24.73 17.62 -12.11
N GLU A 3 23.87 17.25 -11.17
CA GLU A 3 24.00 17.59 -9.73
C GLU A 3 24.84 16.57 -8.94
N HIS A 4 25.05 15.38 -9.52
CA HIS A 4 25.85 14.30 -8.95
C HIS A 4 26.77 13.73 -10.03
N PRO A 5 27.91 14.39 -10.30
CA PRO A 5 28.80 14.04 -11.42
C PRO A 5 29.41 12.64 -11.30
N SER A 6 29.48 12.11 -10.08
CA SER A 6 29.97 10.75 -9.79
C SER A 6 28.99 9.64 -10.18
N LEU A 7 27.70 9.94 -10.38
CA LEU A 7 26.71 8.94 -10.77
C LEU A 7 26.73 8.79 -12.29
N THR A 8 27.18 7.62 -12.78
CA THR A 8 27.11 7.23 -14.18
C THR A 8 25.82 6.47 -14.49
N GLU A 9 25.28 6.55 -15.72
CA GLU A 9 24.10 5.76 -16.13
C GLU A 9 24.38 4.26 -16.03
N GLU A 10 25.56 3.86 -16.49
CA GLU A 10 26.08 2.50 -16.34
C GLU A 10 26.16 2.09 -14.86
N GLY A 11 26.66 2.96 -13.99
CA GLY A 11 26.76 2.72 -12.55
C GLY A 11 25.40 2.54 -11.89
N LEU A 12 24.41 3.35 -12.25
CA LEU A 12 23.03 3.22 -11.77
C LEU A 12 22.37 1.92 -12.24
N THR A 13 22.60 1.54 -13.50
CA THR A 13 22.09 0.29 -14.06
C THR A 13 22.69 -0.92 -13.32
N LYS A 14 24.02 -0.91 -13.11
CA LYS A 14 24.71 -1.97 -12.37
C LYS A 14 24.25 -2.06 -10.92
N ALA A 15 24.05 -0.92 -10.25
CA ALA A 15 23.52 -0.88 -8.89
C ALA A 15 22.09 -1.44 -8.82
N ARG A 16 21.24 -1.11 -9.80
CA ARG A 16 19.88 -1.64 -9.92
C ARG A 16 19.89 -3.16 -10.06
N GLU A 17 20.72 -3.71 -10.94
CA GLU A 17 20.81 -5.15 -11.17
C GLU A 17 21.35 -5.91 -9.95
N LEU A 18 22.39 -5.38 -9.31
CA LEU A 18 22.90 -5.91 -8.04
C LEU A 18 21.82 -5.95 -6.96
N ASN A 19 21.01 -4.88 -6.85
CA ASN A 19 19.92 -4.83 -5.87
C ASN A 19 18.83 -5.86 -6.19
N PHE A 20 18.44 -6.03 -7.46
CA PHE A 20 17.50 -7.09 -7.85
C PHE A 20 17.98 -8.48 -7.44
N GLN A 21 19.26 -8.80 -7.68
CA GLN A 21 19.84 -10.08 -7.26
C GLN A 21 19.82 -10.23 -5.74
N ARG A 22 20.27 -9.22 -4.98
CA ARG A 22 20.28 -9.24 -3.51
C ARG A 22 18.89 -9.43 -2.93
N TYR A 23 17.91 -8.67 -3.41
CA TYR A 23 16.51 -8.76 -3.00
C TYR A 23 15.94 -10.14 -3.31
N HIS A 24 16.24 -10.69 -4.47
CA HIS A 24 15.82 -12.05 -4.82
C HIS A 24 16.33 -13.08 -3.80
N PHE A 25 17.61 -13.02 -3.42
CA PHE A 25 18.17 -13.93 -2.41
C PHE A 25 17.66 -13.66 -0.98
N GLN A 26 17.07 -12.49 -0.72
CA GLN A 26 16.37 -12.16 0.52
C GLN A 26 14.86 -12.48 0.47
N GLY A 27 14.36 -13.05 -0.64
CA GLY A 27 12.95 -13.41 -0.79
C GLY A 27 12.04 -12.28 -1.30
N ILE A 28 12.59 -11.12 -1.64
CA ILE A 28 11.86 -10.00 -2.25
C ILE A 28 11.82 -10.17 -3.77
N GLY A 29 10.71 -9.78 -4.41
CA GLY A 29 10.55 -9.86 -5.87
C GLY A 29 10.37 -11.29 -6.42
N ARG A 30 9.87 -12.22 -5.59
CA ARG A 30 9.66 -13.63 -5.97
C ARG A 30 8.40 -13.90 -6.79
N TYR A 31 7.43 -13.00 -6.72
CA TYR A 31 6.16 -13.16 -7.41
C TYR A 31 6.20 -12.49 -8.77
N ALA A 32 5.57 -13.12 -9.76
CA ALA A 32 5.16 -12.41 -10.97
C ALA A 32 4.23 -11.24 -10.59
N PRO A 33 4.24 -10.12 -11.34
CA PRO A 33 3.47 -8.92 -10.98
C PRO A 33 1.99 -9.19 -10.67
N ASN A 34 1.33 -9.96 -11.53
CA ASN A 34 -0.05 -10.41 -11.38
C ASN A 34 -0.27 -11.30 -10.14
N ALA A 35 0.69 -12.16 -9.78
CA ALA A 35 0.60 -12.96 -8.54
C ALA A 35 0.79 -12.09 -7.29
N ALA A 36 1.63 -11.04 -7.35
CA ALA A 36 1.78 -10.08 -6.27
C ALA A 36 0.50 -9.28 -6.05
N TYR A 37 -0.14 -8.80 -7.13
CA TYR A 37 -1.45 -8.14 -7.04
C TYR A 37 -2.54 -9.04 -6.48
N ALA A 38 -2.63 -10.30 -6.94
CA ALA A 38 -3.61 -11.24 -6.41
C ALA A 38 -3.46 -11.47 -4.89
N ARG A 39 -2.23 -11.52 -4.38
CA ARG A 39 -1.96 -11.57 -2.94
C ARG A 39 -2.43 -10.31 -2.22
N GLY A 40 -2.08 -9.14 -2.73
CA GLY A 40 -2.53 -7.88 -2.14
C GLY A 40 -4.06 -7.74 -2.11
N VAL A 41 -4.75 -8.17 -3.17
CA VAL A 41 -6.23 -8.19 -3.19
C VAL A 41 -6.79 -9.18 -2.16
N ALA A 42 -6.17 -10.34 -1.98
CA ALA A 42 -6.58 -11.29 -0.94
C ALA A 42 -6.42 -10.69 0.47
N ASP A 43 -5.31 -10.00 0.74
CA ASP A 43 -5.08 -9.31 2.02
C ASP A 43 -6.12 -8.19 2.25
N LEU A 44 -6.43 -7.41 1.21
CA LEU A 44 -7.47 -6.38 1.26
C LEU A 44 -8.87 -6.95 1.48
N SER A 45 -9.15 -8.14 0.94
CA SER A 45 -10.43 -8.83 1.16
C SER A 45 -10.62 -9.20 2.62
N VAL A 46 -9.55 -9.67 3.29
CA VAL A 46 -9.58 -9.94 4.74
C VAL A 46 -9.88 -8.66 5.52
N LEU A 47 -9.30 -7.51 5.13
CA LEU A 47 -9.61 -6.24 5.77
C LEU A 47 -11.06 -5.80 5.51
N ALA A 48 -11.60 -6.05 4.31
CA ALA A 48 -12.99 -5.75 3.99
C ALA A 48 -13.97 -6.60 4.81
N ASP A 49 -13.61 -7.85 5.12
CA ASP A 49 -14.41 -8.72 5.99
C ASP A 49 -14.28 -8.33 7.47
N LEU A 50 -13.10 -7.84 7.89
CA LEU A 50 -12.80 -7.46 9.27
C LEU A 50 -13.41 -6.11 9.67
N ILE A 51 -13.38 -5.12 8.78
CA ILE A 51 -13.84 -3.75 9.09
C ILE A 51 -15.35 -3.68 8.93
N PRO A 52 -16.10 -3.32 9.99
CA PRO A 52 -17.55 -3.23 9.90
C PRO A 52 -17.96 -2.12 8.93
N VAL A 53 -19.17 -2.24 8.37
CA VAL A 53 -19.77 -1.19 7.53
C VAL A 53 -19.83 0.15 8.28
N GLY A 54 -19.86 0.14 9.61
CA GLY A 54 -19.63 1.32 10.44
C GLY A 54 -18.95 1.09 11.77
N GLY A 55 -18.17 2.09 12.17
CA GLY A 55 -17.21 2.01 13.26
C GLY A 55 -15.81 1.66 12.75
N TYR A 56 -15.03 1.07 13.64
CA TYR A 56 -13.63 0.71 13.51
C TYR A 56 -13.46 -0.76 13.91
N VAL A 57 -12.26 -1.32 13.76
CA VAL A 57 -12.02 -2.77 13.94
C VAL A 57 -12.49 -3.28 15.32
N HIS A 58 -12.40 -2.46 16.36
CA HIS A 58 -12.75 -2.86 17.74
C HIS A 58 -13.91 -2.07 18.37
N GLY A 59 -14.69 -1.33 17.57
CA GLY A 59 -15.87 -0.61 18.09
C GLY A 59 -16.06 0.78 17.50
N ALA A 60 -16.55 1.71 18.31
CA ALA A 60 -16.96 3.04 17.85
C ALA A 60 -15.80 4.04 17.68
N GLU A 61 -14.65 3.79 18.29
CA GLU A 61 -13.47 4.67 18.29
C GLU A 61 -12.27 3.99 17.61
N PRO A 62 -11.42 4.73 16.88
CA PRO A 62 -10.26 4.16 16.22
C PRO A 62 -9.19 3.75 17.23
N THR A 63 -8.51 2.65 16.95
CA THR A 63 -7.37 2.16 17.72
C THR A 63 -6.08 2.20 16.90
N SER A 64 -4.96 1.75 17.48
CA SER A 64 -3.70 1.62 16.75
C SER A 64 -3.80 0.66 15.56
N VAL A 65 -4.71 -0.32 15.60
CA VAL A 65 -4.98 -1.22 14.47
C VAL A 65 -5.53 -0.43 13.28
N ASP A 66 -6.49 0.45 13.53
CA ASP A 66 -7.12 1.29 12.52
C ASP A 66 -6.10 2.27 11.91
N ALA A 67 -5.23 2.86 12.73
CA ALA A 67 -4.13 3.69 12.24
C ALA A 67 -3.14 2.90 11.35
N GLY A 68 -2.84 1.65 11.72
CA GLY A 68 -2.01 0.76 10.91
C GLY A 68 -2.64 0.43 9.56
N ILE A 69 -3.94 0.11 9.54
CA ILE A 69 -4.69 -0.14 8.31
C ILE A 69 -4.71 1.12 7.42
N TYR A 70 -5.04 2.27 8.01
CA TYR A 70 -5.05 3.56 7.30
C TYR A 70 -3.72 3.83 6.58
N GLY A 71 -2.58 3.55 7.22
CA GLY A 71 -1.27 3.75 6.61
C GLY A 71 -1.10 3.04 5.26
N PHE A 72 -1.71 1.88 5.05
CA PHE A 72 -1.67 1.17 3.77
C PHE A 72 -2.81 1.59 2.83
N ILE A 73 -4.04 1.65 3.35
CA ILE A 73 -5.23 1.94 2.53
C ILE A 73 -5.16 3.36 1.95
N ALA A 74 -4.66 4.35 2.70
CA ALA A 74 -4.52 5.72 2.21
C ALA A 74 -3.57 5.80 1.01
N ASN A 75 -2.45 5.07 1.04
CA ASN A 75 -1.49 5.03 -0.06
C ASN A 75 -2.06 4.34 -1.31
N ILE A 76 -3.03 3.43 -1.15
CA ILE A 76 -3.70 2.76 -2.26
C ILE A 76 -4.83 3.64 -2.82
N TYR A 77 -5.66 4.19 -1.94
CA TYR A 77 -6.90 4.89 -2.31
C TYR A 77 -6.65 6.30 -2.87
N PHE A 78 -5.77 7.07 -2.24
CA PHE A 78 -5.49 8.45 -2.66
C PHE A 78 -4.44 8.58 -3.76
N SER A 79 -3.80 7.47 -4.19
CA SER A 79 -2.85 7.50 -5.30
C SER A 79 -3.56 7.72 -6.63
N ASP A 80 -2.98 8.52 -7.52
CA ASP A 80 -3.47 8.72 -8.89
C ASP A 80 -3.19 7.51 -9.82
N ILE A 81 -2.52 6.46 -9.33
CA ILE A 81 -2.15 5.29 -10.12
C ILE A 81 -3.29 4.27 -10.12
N ASP A 82 -3.79 3.94 -11.30
CA ASP A 82 -4.79 2.87 -11.46
C ASP A 82 -4.13 1.51 -11.31
N THR A 83 -4.48 0.82 -10.22
CA THR A 83 -3.96 -0.52 -9.89
C THR A 83 -5.12 -1.44 -9.50
N PRO A 84 -4.95 -2.77 -9.62
CA PRO A 84 -5.94 -3.73 -9.13
C PRO A 84 -6.27 -3.56 -7.64
N LEU A 85 -5.32 -3.06 -6.83
CA LEU A 85 -5.55 -2.77 -5.42
C LEU A 85 -6.47 -1.56 -5.24
N LYS A 86 -6.24 -0.48 -6.00
CA LYS A 86 -7.07 0.73 -5.96
C LYS A 86 -8.48 0.43 -6.43
N GLU A 87 -8.63 -0.33 -7.52
CA GLU A 87 -9.93 -0.78 -8.02
C GLU A 87 -10.69 -1.56 -6.96
N PHE A 88 -10.05 -2.54 -6.32
CA PHE A 88 -10.67 -3.31 -5.24
C PHE A 88 -11.08 -2.43 -4.07
N VAL A 89 -10.16 -1.62 -3.51
CA VAL A 89 -10.45 -0.73 -2.37
C VAL A 89 -11.60 0.23 -2.67
N SER A 90 -11.60 0.85 -3.85
CA SER A 90 -12.62 1.81 -4.26
C SER A 90 -14.01 1.18 -4.37
N GLY A 91 -14.08 -0.12 -4.64
CA GLY A 91 -15.33 -0.89 -4.65
C GLY A 91 -15.87 -1.26 -3.27
N GLN A 92 -15.06 -1.15 -2.20
CA GLN A 92 -15.44 -1.54 -0.84
C GLN A 92 -15.82 -0.32 0.00
N GLN A 93 -17.13 -0.06 0.14
CA GLN A 93 -17.64 1.13 0.82
C GLN A 93 -17.16 1.26 2.27
N ASN A 94 -17.03 0.14 3.00
CA ASN A 94 -16.54 0.11 4.37
C ASN A 94 -15.06 0.51 4.47
N LEU A 95 -14.21 0.01 3.55
CA LEU A 95 -12.79 0.38 3.50
C LEU A 95 -12.61 1.87 3.16
N VAL A 96 -13.35 2.37 2.16
CA VAL A 96 -13.32 3.78 1.78
C VAL A 96 -13.72 4.65 2.96
N ARG A 97 -14.86 4.36 3.60
CA ARG A 97 -15.36 5.12 4.75
C ARG A 97 -14.39 5.08 5.93
N HIS A 98 -13.81 3.93 6.24
CA HIS A 98 -12.82 3.78 7.31
C HIS A 98 -11.58 4.63 7.05
N CYS A 99 -11.03 4.56 5.83
CA CYS A 99 -9.86 5.33 5.42
C CYS A 99 -10.13 6.83 5.48
N THR A 100 -11.26 7.31 4.95
CA THR A 100 -11.58 8.75 4.92
C THR A 100 -11.84 9.29 6.33
N ALA A 101 -12.52 8.53 7.19
CA ALA A 101 -12.79 8.95 8.57
C ALA A 101 -11.49 9.16 9.39
N ILE A 102 -10.51 8.25 9.23
CA ILE A 102 -9.21 8.40 9.89
C ILE A 102 -8.41 9.54 9.26
N HIS A 103 -8.43 9.66 7.92
CA HIS A 103 -7.78 10.77 7.22
C HIS A 103 -8.27 12.13 7.75
N GLU A 104 -9.58 12.33 7.82
CA GLU A 104 -10.19 13.53 8.37
C GLU A 104 -9.79 13.74 9.82
N ALA A 105 -9.70 12.68 10.63
CA ALA A 105 -9.32 12.79 12.03
C ALA A 105 -7.88 13.27 12.25
N VAL A 106 -6.95 12.89 11.39
CA VAL A 106 -5.53 13.28 11.51
C VAL A 106 -5.20 14.57 10.77
N MET A 107 -6.05 15.01 9.84
CA MET A 107 -5.88 16.25 9.08
C MET A 107 -6.62 17.46 9.68
N ARG A 108 -7.37 17.27 10.78
CA ARG A 108 -7.95 18.38 11.52
C ARG A 108 -6.84 19.18 12.23
N GLU A 109 -6.75 20.47 11.92
CA GLU A 109 -5.92 21.46 12.62
C GLU A 109 -6.44 21.77 14.03
#